data_AF-A0A0N8W8V7-F1
#
_entry.id   AF-A0A0N8W8V7-F1
#
_cell.length_a   1.000
_cell.length_b   1.000
_cell.length_c   1.000
_cell.angle_alpha   90.00
_cell.angle_beta   90.00
_cell.angle_gamma   90.00
#
_symmetry.space_group_name_H-M   'P 1'
#
loop_
_entity.id
_entity.type
_entity.pdbx_description
1 polymer ?
#
loop_
_entity_poly.entity_id
_entity_poly.type
_entity_poly.pdbx_seq_one_letter_code
_entity_poly.pdbx_strand_id
1 'polypeptide(L)'
;MENNNSEKNRINFLNETEALLEQKKFSGALNLAQEYLLLMPDDADAYVISASALIGMGRIDEARDILKNVGKIISKFASVYEQVGDVYRKNGFHQDAASCYEQFLSLHPKAEDARIVIEKMTLLDQEDHPVSEIDVMDENIPESELFTVTLADLYIRQGHFPEAHKILEEIIKKEPQNVQAATKLNMLKKVLDSTLPVGKKFDSDKLIRTLSLWLTNIDRLKKHATTEK
;
A
#
# COMPACT_ATOMS: atom_id res chain seq x y z
N MET A 1 3.14 -7.13 -36.29
CA MET A 1 2.91 -8.59 -36.21
C MET A 1 3.63 -9.23 -35.01
N GLU A 2 4.67 -8.61 -34.44
CA GLU A 2 5.40 -9.13 -33.27
C GLU A 2 4.59 -9.11 -31.96
N ASN A 3 3.70 -8.13 -31.76
CA ASN A 3 2.93 -7.98 -30.51
C ASN A 3 1.99 -9.18 -30.23
N ASN A 4 1.31 -9.69 -31.26
CA ASN A 4 0.42 -10.86 -31.13
C ASN A 4 1.17 -12.15 -30.77
N ASN A 5 2.45 -12.27 -31.15
CA ASN A 5 3.24 -13.45 -30.85
C ASN A 5 3.79 -13.39 -29.41
N SER A 6 4.22 -12.20 -28.97
CA SER A 6 4.66 -11.96 -27.59
C SER A 6 3.54 -12.19 -26.57
N GLU A 7 2.35 -11.64 -26.83
CA GLU A 7 1.19 -11.83 -25.96
C GLU A 7 0.76 -13.29 -25.88
N LYS A 8 0.72 -13.98 -27.03
CA LYS A 8 0.39 -15.41 -27.08
C LYS A 8 1.43 -16.26 -26.34
N ASN A 9 2.71 -15.93 -26.48
CA ASN A 9 3.79 -16.61 -25.75
C ASN A 9 3.67 -16.39 -24.24
N ARG A 10 3.32 -15.17 -23.80
CA ARG A 10 3.07 -14.87 -22.38
C ARG A 10 1.87 -15.66 -21.84
N ILE A 11 0.75 -15.67 -22.56
CA ILE A 11 -0.44 -16.42 -22.14
C ILE A 11 -0.15 -17.92 -22.02
N ASN A 12 0.54 -18.49 -23.01
CA ASN A 12 0.93 -19.90 -22.96
C ASN A 12 1.85 -20.20 -21.77
N PHE A 13 2.84 -19.34 -21.53
CA PHE A 13 3.75 -19.44 -20.39
C PHE A 13 2.99 -19.46 -19.05
N LEU A 14 2.06 -18.52 -18.85
CA LEU A 14 1.27 -18.44 -17.62
C LEU A 14 0.42 -19.69 -17.41
N ASN A 15 -0.28 -20.15 -18.45
CA ASN A 15 -1.14 -21.34 -18.35
C ASN A 15 -0.32 -22.61 -18.06
N GLU A 16 0.83 -22.78 -18.70
CA GLU A 16 1.67 -23.97 -18.53
C GLU A 16 2.32 -24.01 -17.14
N THR A 17 2.84 -22.87 -16.67
CA THR A 17 3.44 -22.77 -15.33
C THR A 17 2.40 -22.94 -14.23
N GLU A 18 1.20 -22.39 -14.38
CA GLU A 18 0.09 -22.58 -13.44
C GLU A 18 -0.29 -24.07 -13.33
N ALA A 19 -0.47 -24.76 -14.47
CA ALA A 19 -0.74 -26.19 -14.49
C ALA A 19 0.38 -27.03 -13.84
N LEU A 20 1.65 -26.65 -14.01
CA LEU A 20 2.78 -27.31 -13.36
C LEU A 20 2.78 -27.10 -11.84
N LEU A 21 2.46 -25.89 -11.38
CA LEU A 21 2.35 -25.57 -9.96
C LEU A 21 1.20 -26.35 -9.29
N GLU A 22 0.03 -26.42 -9.93
CA GLU A 22 -1.12 -27.21 -9.44
C GLU A 22 -0.79 -28.70 -9.31
N GLN A 23 -0.05 -29.24 -10.29
CA GLN A 23 0.43 -30.62 -10.28
C GLN A 23 1.60 -30.85 -9.31
N LYS A 24 2.03 -29.84 -8.56
CA LYS A 24 3.20 -29.86 -7.66
C LYS A 24 4.51 -30.22 -8.37
N LYS A 25 4.58 -30.02 -9.70
CA LYS A 25 5.77 -30.22 -10.53
C LYS A 25 6.66 -28.98 -10.46
N PHE A 26 7.12 -28.66 -9.26
CA PHE A 26 7.81 -27.40 -8.97
C PHE A 26 9.13 -27.23 -9.75
N SER A 27 9.89 -28.30 -9.97
CA SER A 27 11.12 -28.23 -10.76
C SER A 27 10.85 -27.85 -12.22
N GLY A 28 9.76 -28.36 -12.81
CA GLY A 28 9.34 -28.00 -14.17
C GLY A 28 8.91 -26.54 -14.26
N ALA A 29 8.09 -26.08 -13.29
CA ALA A 29 7.66 -24.69 -13.24
C ALA A 29 8.84 -23.72 -13.10
N LEU A 30 9.84 -24.06 -12.27
CA LEU A 30 11.04 -23.24 -12.11
C LEU A 30 11.87 -23.17 -13.40
N ASN A 31 12.11 -24.30 -14.06
CA ASN A 31 12.88 -24.32 -15.31
C ASN A 31 12.19 -23.50 -16.40
N LEU A 32 10.89 -23.68 -16.57
CA LEU A 32 10.11 -22.94 -17.58
C LEU A 32 10.12 -21.43 -17.29
N ALA A 33 10.01 -21.03 -16.01
CA ALA A 33 10.10 -19.63 -15.62
C ALA A 33 11.50 -19.03 -15.84
N GLN A 34 12.57 -19.79 -15.60
CA GLN A 34 13.93 -19.35 -15.88
C GLN A 34 14.19 -19.19 -17.38
N GLU A 35 13.72 -20.12 -18.21
CA GLU A 35 13.81 -20.01 -19.67
C GLU A 35 13.02 -18.79 -20.17
N TYR A 36 11.84 -18.54 -19.61
CA TYR A 36 11.05 -17.37 -19.96
C TYR A 36 11.73 -16.05 -19.57
N LEU A 37 12.36 -16.00 -18.40
CA LEU A 37 13.13 -14.82 -17.95
C LEU A 37 14.34 -14.52 -18.85
N LEU A 38 14.91 -15.49 -19.57
CA LEU A 38 15.95 -15.22 -20.57
C LEU A 38 15.40 -14.42 -21.76
N LEU A 39 14.11 -14.59 -22.07
CA LEU A 39 13.42 -13.86 -23.15
C LEU A 39 12.87 -12.52 -22.65
N MET A 40 12.35 -12.49 -21.41
CA MET A 40 11.72 -11.34 -20.78
C MET A 40 12.29 -11.08 -19.37
N PRO A 41 13.47 -10.44 -19.25
CA PRO A 41 14.21 -10.34 -17.98
C PRO A 41 13.52 -9.51 -16.87
N ASP A 42 12.58 -8.66 -17.23
CA ASP A 42 11.87 -7.75 -16.32
C ASP A 42 10.41 -8.19 -16.08
N ASP A 43 10.01 -9.40 -16.48
CA ASP A 43 8.64 -9.91 -16.26
C ASP A 43 8.43 -10.32 -14.80
N ALA A 44 7.54 -9.60 -14.11
CA ALA A 44 7.27 -9.82 -12.69
C ALA A 44 6.61 -11.18 -12.41
N ASP A 45 5.73 -11.65 -13.30
CA ASP A 45 5.01 -12.91 -13.12
C ASP A 45 5.97 -14.10 -13.17
N ALA A 46 6.93 -14.08 -14.07
CA ALA A 46 7.94 -15.13 -14.18
C ALA A 46 8.82 -15.25 -12.91
N TYR A 47 9.15 -14.13 -12.27
CA TYR A 47 9.82 -14.15 -10.96
C TYR A 47 8.89 -14.67 -9.85
N VAL A 48 7.60 -14.31 -9.84
CA VAL A 48 6.61 -14.80 -8.85
C VAL A 48 6.40 -16.31 -9.00
N ILE A 49 6.31 -16.82 -10.23
CA ILE A 49 6.21 -18.24 -10.54
C ILE A 49 7.47 -18.97 -10.06
N SER A 50 8.67 -18.43 -10.36
CA SER A 50 9.94 -19.00 -9.89
C SER A 50 10.00 -19.08 -8.37
N ALA A 51 9.58 -18.02 -7.67
CA ALA A 51 9.52 -17.99 -6.21
C ALA A 51 8.52 -19.00 -5.66
N SER A 52 7.33 -19.11 -6.27
CA SER A 52 6.30 -20.08 -5.88
C SER A 52 6.77 -21.53 -6.04
N ALA A 53 7.47 -21.82 -7.14
CA ALA A 53 8.10 -23.11 -7.37
C ALA A 53 9.18 -23.42 -6.32
N LEU A 54 10.07 -22.48 -6.03
CA LEU A 54 11.12 -22.63 -5.01
C LEU A 54 10.53 -22.86 -3.61
N ILE A 55 9.45 -22.15 -3.26
CA ILE A 55 8.71 -22.37 -2.01
C ILE A 55 8.14 -23.79 -1.96
N GLY A 56 7.53 -24.26 -3.05
CA GLY A 56 7.05 -25.64 -3.18
C GLY A 56 8.15 -26.70 -3.01
N MET A 57 9.39 -26.36 -3.36
CA MET A 57 10.58 -27.20 -3.16
C MET A 57 11.23 -27.04 -1.77
N GLY A 58 10.72 -26.16 -0.90
CA GLY A 58 11.30 -25.85 0.40
C GLY A 58 12.55 -24.96 0.35
N ARG A 59 12.89 -24.40 -0.82
CA ARG A 59 14.07 -23.54 -1.05
C ARG A 59 13.73 -22.08 -0.76
N ILE A 60 13.40 -21.79 0.50
CA ILE A 60 12.84 -20.50 0.93
C ILE A 60 13.82 -19.33 0.76
N ASP A 61 15.11 -19.54 1.03
CA ASP A 61 16.09 -18.45 0.92
C ASP A 61 16.30 -18.02 -0.53
N GLU A 62 16.29 -18.97 -1.47
CA GLU A 62 16.39 -18.66 -2.91
C GLU A 62 15.12 -17.96 -3.41
N ALA A 63 13.94 -18.36 -2.93
CA ALA A 63 12.69 -17.67 -3.24
C ALA A 63 12.72 -16.21 -2.74
N ARG A 64 13.27 -15.97 -1.55
CA ARG A 64 13.45 -14.62 -1.00
C ARG A 64 14.36 -13.78 -1.88
N ASP A 65 15.47 -14.34 -2.36
CA ASP A 65 16.40 -13.62 -3.21
C ASP A 65 15.80 -13.28 -4.58
N ILE A 66 15.01 -14.19 -5.16
CA ILE A 66 14.26 -13.92 -6.40
C ILE A 66 13.23 -12.81 -6.19
N LEU A 67 12.46 -12.83 -5.10
CA LEU A 67 11.44 -11.83 -4.83
C LEU A 67 12.00 -10.42 -4.62
N LYS A 68 13.28 -10.29 -4.24
CA LYS A 68 13.96 -8.97 -4.22
C LYS A 68 14.01 -8.33 -5.61
N ASN A 69 14.07 -9.12 -6.69
CA ASN A 69 14.07 -8.58 -8.05
C ASN A 69 12.68 -8.04 -8.43
N VAL A 70 11.60 -8.71 -8.02
CA VAL A 70 10.23 -8.20 -8.17
C VAL A 70 10.07 -6.86 -7.46
N GLY A 71 10.56 -6.75 -6.22
CA GLY A 71 10.56 -5.49 -5.48
C GLY A 71 11.30 -4.36 -6.20
N LYS A 72 12.43 -4.65 -6.86
CA LYS A 72 13.16 -3.66 -7.68
C LYS A 72 12.35 -3.21 -8.91
N ILE A 73 11.66 -4.14 -9.58
CA ILE A 73 10.83 -3.83 -10.76
C ILE A 73 9.65 -2.94 -10.34
N ILE A 74 8.95 -3.30 -9.26
CA ILE A 74 7.84 -2.49 -8.72
C ILE A 74 8.34 -1.10 -8.31
N SER A 75 9.48 -1.02 -7.60
CA SER A 75 10.06 0.26 -7.20
C SER A 75 10.46 1.13 -8.39
N LYS A 76 11.00 0.53 -9.46
CA LYS A 76 11.30 1.24 -10.71
C LYS A 76 10.01 1.73 -11.37
N PHE A 77 8.95 0.92 -11.39
CA PHE A 77 7.65 1.30 -11.94
C PHE A 77 7.01 2.44 -11.14
N ALA A 78 7.11 2.41 -9.81
CA ALA A 78 6.72 3.52 -8.95
C ALA A 78 7.47 4.79 -9.35
N SER A 79 8.80 4.77 -9.43
CA SER A 79 9.59 5.95 -9.80
C SER A 79 9.20 6.59 -11.13
N VAL A 80 8.64 5.83 -12.08
CA VAL A 80 8.11 6.37 -13.34
C VAL A 80 6.88 7.25 -13.07
N TYR A 81 5.94 6.81 -12.24
CA TYR A 81 4.77 7.61 -11.87
C TYR A 81 5.14 8.89 -11.15
N GLU A 82 6.16 8.85 -10.27
CA GLU A 82 6.70 10.08 -9.66
C GLU A 82 7.21 11.04 -10.73
N GLN A 83 8.05 10.56 -11.67
CA GLN A 83 8.62 11.40 -12.72
C GLN A 83 7.56 11.98 -13.65
N VAL A 84 6.55 11.20 -14.01
CA VAL A 84 5.42 11.67 -14.84
C VAL A 84 4.60 12.72 -14.07
N GLY A 85 4.35 12.50 -12.77
CA GLY A 85 3.70 13.48 -11.90
C GLY A 85 4.50 14.79 -11.81
N ASP A 86 5.82 14.71 -11.71
CA ASP A 86 6.70 15.89 -11.70
C ASP A 86 6.61 16.68 -13.02
N VAL A 87 6.48 16.00 -14.16
CA VAL A 87 6.28 16.64 -15.47
C VAL A 87 4.91 17.32 -15.54
N TYR A 88 3.84 16.67 -15.10
CA TYR A 88 2.50 17.27 -15.07
C TYR A 88 2.44 18.49 -14.16
N ARG A 89 3.05 18.41 -12.96
CA ARG A 89 3.13 19.54 -12.03
C ARG A 89 3.84 20.74 -12.64
N LYS A 90 5.01 20.52 -13.25
CA LYS A 90 5.79 21.61 -13.89
C LYS A 90 5.04 22.29 -15.03
N ASN A 91 4.10 21.58 -15.65
CA ASN A 91 3.28 22.10 -16.75
C ASN A 91 1.91 22.66 -16.28
N GLY A 92 1.66 22.71 -14.97
CA GLY A 92 0.40 23.24 -14.40
C GLY A 92 -0.79 22.28 -14.46
N PHE A 93 -0.57 21.02 -14.83
CA PHE A 93 -1.61 19.98 -14.82
C PHE A 93 -1.70 19.34 -13.42
N HIS A 94 -2.17 20.11 -12.44
CA HIS A 94 -2.12 19.73 -11.03
C HIS A 94 -2.93 18.46 -10.72
N GLN A 95 -4.11 18.29 -11.33
CA GLN A 95 -4.94 17.08 -11.16
C GLN A 95 -4.29 15.82 -11.73
N ASP A 96 -3.67 15.91 -12.92
CA ASP A 96 -2.96 14.78 -13.54
C ASP A 96 -1.71 14.40 -12.74
N ALA A 97 -1.02 15.40 -12.17
CA ALA A 97 0.11 15.19 -11.28
C ALA A 97 -0.30 14.46 -10.00
N ALA A 98 -1.40 14.89 -9.36
CA ALA A 98 -1.96 14.24 -8.18
C ALA A 98 -2.31 12.77 -8.45
N SER A 99 -2.98 12.49 -9.58
CA SER A 99 -3.30 11.12 -10.00
C SER A 99 -2.04 10.25 -10.15
N CYS A 100 -0.97 10.78 -10.75
CA CYS A 100 0.29 10.07 -10.89
C CYS A 100 0.94 9.77 -9.52
N TYR A 101 0.92 10.73 -8.61
CA TYR A 101 1.43 10.55 -7.25
C TYR A 101 0.61 9.55 -6.43
N GLU A 102 -0.71 9.50 -6.62
CA GLU A 102 -1.55 8.44 -6.03
C GLU A 102 -1.17 7.05 -6.55
N GLN A 103 -0.92 6.92 -7.86
CA GLN A 103 -0.44 5.66 -8.45
C GLN A 103 0.93 5.26 -7.87
N PHE A 104 1.85 6.21 -7.69
CA PHE A 104 3.13 5.99 -7.03
C PHE A 104 2.95 5.39 -5.63
N LEU A 105 2.09 6.00 -4.80
CA LEU A 105 1.84 5.56 -3.43
C LEU A 105 1.15 4.18 -3.38
N SER A 106 0.32 3.85 -4.36
CA SER A 106 -0.33 2.53 -4.47
C SER A 106 0.65 1.38 -4.67
N LEU A 107 1.85 1.65 -5.20
CA LEU A 107 2.89 0.66 -5.46
C LEU A 107 3.78 0.37 -4.25
N HIS A 108 3.35 0.79 -3.05
CA HIS A 108 4.07 0.60 -1.78
C HIS A 108 5.56 0.96 -1.86
N PRO A 109 5.87 2.22 -2.23
CA PRO A 109 7.24 2.73 -2.27
C PRO A 109 7.84 2.73 -0.86
N LYS A 110 9.17 2.88 -0.77
CA LYS A 110 9.82 3.00 0.53
C LYS A 110 9.29 4.23 1.25
N ALA A 111 9.29 4.17 2.59
CA ALA A 111 8.75 5.24 3.42
C ALA A 111 9.33 6.63 3.10
N GLU A 112 10.62 6.70 2.78
CA GLU A 112 11.29 7.95 2.40
C GLU A 112 10.76 8.50 1.07
N ASP A 113 10.67 7.65 0.04
CA ASP A 113 10.19 8.06 -1.27
C ASP A 113 8.68 8.44 -1.22
N ALA A 114 7.90 7.74 -0.39
CA ALA A 114 6.51 8.07 -0.12
C ALA A 114 6.36 9.47 0.50
N ARG A 115 7.23 9.83 1.45
CA ARG A 115 7.22 11.13 2.11
C ARG A 115 7.43 12.27 1.11
N ILE A 116 8.41 12.12 0.21
CA ILE A 116 8.70 13.11 -0.84
C ILE A 116 7.48 13.33 -1.74
N VAL A 117 6.83 12.26 -2.17
CA VAL A 117 5.65 12.36 -3.06
C VAL A 117 4.45 12.97 -2.34
N ILE A 118 4.25 12.68 -1.05
CA ILE A 118 3.21 13.32 -0.23
C ILE A 118 3.45 14.82 -0.11
N GLU A 119 4.70 15.25 0.11
CA GLU A 119 5.06 16.67 0.14
C GLU A 119 4.74 17.35 -1.20
N LYS A 120 5.11 16.72 -2.32
CA LYS A 120 4.76 17.21 -3.67
C LYS A 120 3.25 17.33 -3.87
N MET A 121 2.45 16.38 -3.38
CA MET A 121 0.99 16.44 -3.43
C MET A 121 0.43 17.59 -2.59
N THR A 122 0.98 17.84 -1.40
CA THR A 122 0.53 18.97 -0.56
C THR A 122 0.84 20.33 -1.18
N LEU A 123 1.96 20.44 -1.92
CA LEU A 123 2.28 21.67 -2.66
C LEU A 123 1.32 21.89 -3.84
N LEU A 124 0.85 20.82 -4.50
CA LEU A 124 -0.16 20.93 -5.55
C LEU A 124 -1.49 21.51 -5.03
N ASP A 125 -1.95 21.07 -3.85
CA ASP A 125 -3.16 21.61 -3.20
C ASP A 125 -3.02 23.11 -2.87
N GLN A 126 -1.81 23.58 -2.60
CA GLN A 126 -1.53 25.00 -2.35
C GLN A 126 -1.46 25.82 -3.65
N GLU A 127 -1.03 25.20 -4.77
CA GLU A 127 -0.93 25.82 -6.09
C GLU A 127 -2.29 25.91 -6.82
N ASP A 128 -3.21 24.97 -6.58
CA ASP A 128 -4.57 24.93 -7.19
C ASP A 128 -5.57 25.91 -6.55
N HIS A 129 -5.15 26.60 -5.48
CA HIS A 129 -5.83 27.77 -4.94
C HIS A 129 -5.17 29.06 -5.48
N PRO A 130 -5.65 29.64 -6.60
CA PRO A 130 -5.13 30.91 -7.06
C PRO A 130 -5.51 31.96 -6.02
N VAL A 131 -4.49 32.55 -5.41
CA VAL A 131 -4.49 33.77 -4.58
C VAL A 131 -5.71 34.66 -4.85
N SER A 132 -6.80 34.46 -4.10
CA SER A 132 -7.93 35.41 -4.05
C SER A 132 -8.27 35.86 -2.63
N GLU A 133 -7.67 35.27 -1.61
CA GLU A 133 -7.75 35.78 -0.24
C GLU A 133 -6.34 35.96 0.32
N ILE A 134 -5.76 37.12 -0.01
CA ILE A 134 -4.73 37.72 0.83
C ILE A 134 -5.44 38.14 2.12
N ASP A 135 -5.13 37.48 3.23
CA ASP A 135 -5.13 38.17 4.52
C ASP A 135 -4.04 37.58 5.44
N VAL A 136 -2.93 38.33 5.49
CA VAL A 136 -1.94 38.52 6.56
C VAL A 136 -1.39 37.33 7.37
N MET A 137 -0.04 37.20 7.26
CA MET A 137 0.95 36.85 8.32
C MET A 137 0.87 35.43 8.90
N ASP A 138 1.94 34.64 8.91
CA ASP A 138 3.13 34.91 9.72
C ASP A 138 4.39 34.23 9.14
N GLU A 139 5.46 35.00 9.03
CA GLU A 139 6.80 34.55 8.67
C GLU A 139 7.43 33.82 9.86
N ASN A 140 7.12 32.53 10.02
CA ASN A 140 7.95 31.55 10.72
C ASN A 140 7.25 30.18 10.59
N ILE A 141 7.72 29.33 9.68
CA ILE A 141 7.37 27.90 9.71
C ILE A 141 8.55 27.18 10.35
N PRO A 142 8.49 26.82 11.64
CA PRO A 142 9.43 25.86 12.19
C PRO A 142 9.16 24.51 11.52
N GLU A 143 10.22 23.85 11.04
CA GLU A 143 10.23 22.41 10.75
C GLU A 143 9.67 21.64 11.95
N SER A 144 8.36 21.44 11.99
CA SER A 144 7.66 20.79 13.08
C SER A 144 6.58 19.95 12.45
N GLU A 145 6.88 18.66 12.24
CA GLU A 145 5.93 17.55 12.14
C GLU A 145 4.59 17.96 11.50
N LEU A 146 4.54 17.91 10.16
CA LEU A 146 3.37 18.28 9.36
C LEU A 146 2.18 17.36 9.71
N PHE A 147 1.38 17.78 10.68
CA PHE A 147 0.09 17.18 11.01
C PHE A 147 -0.94 17.72 10.02
N THR A 148 -1.33 16.91 9.03
CA THR A 148 -2.34 17.27 8.02
C THR A 148 -3.61 16.43 8.18
N VAL A 149 -4.74 16.97 7.71
CA VAL A 149 -6.04 16.27 7.73
C VAL A 149 -5.99 14.99 6.88
N THR A 150 -5.25 15.02 5.78
CA THR A 150 -5.02 13.86 4.89
C THR A 150 -4.26 12.74 5.60
N LEU A 151 -3.26 13.08 6.43
CA LEU A 151 -2.54 12.10 7.25
C LEU A 151 -3.47 11.46 8.29
N ALA A 152 -4.32 12.24 8.94
CA ALA A 152 -5.32 11.71 9.87
C ALA A 152 -6.31 10.76 9.17
N ASP A 153 -6.77 11.08 7.96
CA ASP A 153 -7.65 10.22 7.18
C ASP A 153 -7.01 8.89 6.80
N LEU A 154 -5.72 8.91 6.48
CA LEU A 154 -4.96 7.70 6.19
C LEU A 154 -4.93 6.77 7.40
N TYR A 155 -4.66 7.31 8.59
CA TYR A 155 -4.70 6.55 9.84
C TYR A 155 -6.10 6.03 10.18
N ILE A 156 -7.16 6.81 9.94
CA ILE A 156 -8.56 6.35 10.13
C ILE A 156 -8.87 5.16 9.23
N ARG A 157 -8.49 5.22 7.94
CA ARG A 157 -8.72 4.13 6.98
C ARG A 157 -7.94 2.86 7.33
N GLN A 158 -6.76 3.02 7.94
CA GLN A 158 -5.94 1.90 8.41
C GLN A 158 -6.40 1.35 9.78
N GLY A 159 -7.40 1.97 10.43
CA GLY A 159 -7.90 1.56 11.75
C GLY A 159 -7.04 2.02 12.93
N HIS A 160 -6.04 2.86 12.68
CA HIS A 160 -5.17 3.46 13.68
C HIS A 160 -5.83 4.70 14.30
N PHE A 161 -6.93 4.46 15.01
CA PHE A 161 -7.75 5.51 15.61
C PHE A 161 -7.03 6.37 16.66
N PRO A 162 -6.17 5.84 17.55
CA PRO A 162 -5.42 6.66 18.51
C PRO A 162 -4.46 7.66 17.85
N GLU A 163 -3.75 7.23 16.82
CA GLU A 163 -2.81 8.05 16.05
C GLU A 163 -3.55 9.12 15.25
N ALA A 164 -4.64 8.75 14.58
CA ALA A 164 -5.52 9.69 13.90
C ALA A 164 -6.10 10.75 14.87
N HIS A 165 -6.48 10.35 16.08
CA HIS A 165 -7.03 11.24 17.10
C HIS A 165 -5.99 12.29 17.52
N LYS A 166 -4.76 11.85 17.83
CA LYS A 166 -3.67 12.74 18.23
C LYS A 166 -3.35 13.78 17.16
N ILE A 167 -3.32 13.36 15.89
CA ILE A 167 -3.07 14.24 14.75
C ILE A 167 -4.19 15.28 14.62
N LEU A 168 -5.45 14.86 14.69
CA LEU A 168 -6.61 15.77 14.60
C LEU A 168 -6.68 16.76 15.77
N GLU A 169 -6.30 16.37 16.98
CA GLU A 169 -6.23 17.28 18.13
C GLU A 169 -5.11 18.32 17.99
N GLU A 170 -3.93 17.92 17.53
CA GLU A 170 -2.83 18.86 17.27
C GLU A 170 -3.19 19.84 16.13
N ILE A 171 -3.92 19.38 15.10
CA ILE A 171 -4.45 20.26 14.04
C ILE A 171 -5.44 21.27 14.61
N ILE A 172 -6.42 20.87 15.41
CA ILE A 172 -7.41 21.80 15.98
C ILE A 172 -6.78 22.77 16.99
N LYS A 173 -5.74 22.32 17.71
CA LYS A 173 -5.00 23.16 18.65
C LYS A 173 -4.23 24.28 17.94
N LYS A 174 -3.69 24.00 16.75
CA LYS A 174 -3.00 24.98 15.90
C LYS A 174 -3.98 25.82 15.08
N GLU A 175 -5.04 25.19 14.58
CA GLU A 175 -6.07 25.78 13.71
C GLU A 175 -7.47 25.52 14.28
N PRO A 176 -7.93 26.32 15.26
CA PRO A 176 -9.25 26.14 15.87
C PRO A 176 -10.43 26.27 14.89
N GLN A 177 -10.19 26.89 13.73
CA GLN A 177 -11.18 27.12 12.68
C GLN A 177 -11.24 25.98 11.65
N ASN A 178 -10.40 24.96 11.77
CA ASN A 178 -10.35 23.86 10.82
C ASN A 178 -11.56 22.94 10.98
N VAL A 179 -12.63 23.26 10.25
CA VAL A 179 -13.92 22.54 10.27
C VAL A 179 -13.74 21.08 9.86
N GLN A 180 -12.82 20.78 8.94
CA GLN A 180 -12.57 19.41 8.48
C GLN A 180 -11.94 18.55 9.59
N ALA A 181 -10.94 19.07 10.29
CA ALA A 181 -10.33 18.38 11.43
C ALA A 181 -11.34 18.19 12.57
N ALA A 182 -12.14 19.23 12.89
CA ALA A 182 -13.15 19.18 13.93
C ALA A 182 -14.29 18.18 13.63
N THR A 183 -14.76 18.13 12.39
CA THR A 183 -15.78 17.18 11.96
C THR A 183 -15.26 15.74 12.00
N LYS A 184 -14.04 15.49 11.52
CA LYS A 184 -13.40 14.17 11.57
C LYS A 184 -13.12 13.72 13.00
N LEU A 185 -12.67 14.61 13.88
CA LEU A 185 -12.47 14.30 15.30
C LEU A 185 -13.80 13.96 15.98
N ASN A 186 -14.88 14.67 15.67
CA ASN A 186 -16.21 14.36 16.19
C ASN A 186 -16.77 13.04 15.65
N MET A 187 -16.56 12.72 14.37
CA MET A 187 -16.91 11.40 13.82
C MET A 187 -16.10 10.30 14.49
N LEU A 188 -14.79 10.49 14.65
CA LEU A 188 -13.90 9.54 15.30
C LEU A 188 -14.28 9.32 16.77
N LYS A 189 -14.60 10.39 17.52
CA LYS A 189 -15.13 10.32 18.89
C LYS A 189 -16.45 9.55 18.95
N LYS A 190 -17.39 9.78 18.03
CA LYS A 190 -18.63 8.99 17.94
C LYS A 190 -18.38 7.52 17.62
N VAL A 191 -17.40 7.20 16.79
CA VAL A 191 -17.01 5.82 16.48
C VAL A 191 -16.36 5.16 17.69
N LEU A 192 -15.50 5.88 18.43
CA LEU A 192 -14.88 5.40 19.67
C LEU A 192 -15.91 5.25 20.82
N ASP A 193 -16.84 6.20 20.94
CA ASP A 193 -17.91 6.19 21.95
C ASP A 193 -18.98 5.13 21.66
N SER A 194 -19.24 4.83 20.38
CA SER A 194 -20.15 3.73 19.98
C SER A 194 -19.49 2.36 20.04
N THR A 195 -18.15 2.30 20.13
CA THR A 195 -17.38 1.04 20.22
C THR A 195 -16.85 0.72 21.62
N LEU A 196 -16.98 1.60 22.63
CA LEU A 196 -16.63 1.29 24.01
C LEU A 196 -17.54 1.99 25.05
N PRO A 197 -18.15 1.25 26.00
CA PRO A 197 -18.51 1.83 27.28
C PRO A 197 -17.21 2.23 27.99
N VAL A 198 -17.01 3.53 28.18
CA VAL A 198 -15.90 4.07 28.96
C VAL A 198 -15.99 3.50 30.38
N GLY A 199 -14.92 2.81 30.79
CA GLY A 199 -14.69 2.45 32.18
C GLY A 199 -14.82 0.96 32.50
N LYS A 200 -13.88 0.14 32.00
CA LYS A 200 -13.31 -0.98 32.78
C LYS A 200 -12.00 -1.39 32.15
N LYS A 201 -10.97 -1.59 33.00
CA LYS A 201 -9.68 -2.20 32.66
C LYS A 201 -9.90 -3.30 31.63
N PHE A 202 -9.25 -3.20 30.49
CA PHE A 202 -9.23 -4.27 29.49
C PHE A 202 -8.73 -5.53 30.19
N ASP A 203 -9.63 -6.51 30.36
CA ASP A 203 -9.28 -7.80 30.91
C ASP A 203 -8.52 -8.55 29.82
N SER A 204 -7.18 -8.45 29.87
CA SER A 204 -6.24 -9.03 28.91
C SER A 204 -6.55 -10.51 28.68
N ASP A 205 -7.03 -11.20 29.69
CA ASP A 205 -7.38 -12.61 29.63
C ASP A 205 -8.61 -12.87 28.75
N LYS A 206 -9.55 -11.93 28.69
CA LYS A 206 -10.71 -12.01 27.80
C LYS A 206 -10.31 -11.75 26.35
N LEU A 207 -9.41 -10.79 26.11
CA LEU A 207 -8.88 -10.51 24.76
C LEU A 207 -8.05 -11.69 24.25
N ILE A 208 -7.13 -12.21 25.07
CA ILE A 208 -6.32 -13.39 24.74
C ILE A 208 -7.23 -14.59 24.48
N ARG A 209 -8.23 -14.85 25.33
CA ARG A 209 -9.21 -15.93 25.06
C ARG A 209 -9.94 -15.74 23.74
N THR A 210 -10.36 -14.52 23.42
CA THR A 210 -11.12 -14.25 22.18
C THR A 210 -10.23 -14.43 20.95
N LEU A 211 -8.98 -13.94 20.99
CA LEU A 211 -8.01 -14.10 19.91
C LEU A 211 -7.58 -15.57 19.75
N SER A 212 -7.38 -16.29 20.85
CA SER A 212 -7.11 -17.73 20.81
C SER A 212 -8.28 -18.52 20.23
N LEU A 213 -9.53 -18.17 20.57
CA LEU A 213 -10.72 -18.80 19.99
C LEU A 213 -10.80 -18.55 18.48
N TRP A 214 -10.46 -17.34 18.05
CA TRP A 214 -10.46 -16.94 16.64
C TRP A 214 -9.37 -17.67 15.84
N LEU A 215 -8.16 -17.76 16.39
CA LEU A 215 -7.06 -18.55 15.81
C LEU A 215 -7.41 -20.05 15.72
N THR A 216 -8.08 -20.59 16.74
CA THR A 216 -8.51 -22.00 16.73
C THR A 216 -9.60 -22.24 15.68
N ASN A 217 -10.53 -21.30 15.48
CA ASN A 217 -11.54 -21.39 14.44
C ASN A 217 -10.95 -21.29 13.02
N ILE A 218 -9.94 -20.43 12.81
CA ILE A 218 -9.22 -20.34 11.54
C ILE A 218 -8.49 -21.65 11.23
N ASP A 219 -7.83 -22.24 12.22
CA ASP A 219 -7.14 -23.53 12.04
C ASP A 219 -8.12 -24.68 11.78
N ARG A 220 -9.30 -24.62 12.41
CA ARG A 220 -10.39 -25.58 12.17
C ARG A 220 -11.01 -25.44 10.78
N LEU A 221 -11.20 -24.21 10.29
CA LEU A 221 -11.65 -23.93 8.92
C LEU A 221 -10.63 -24.40 7.88
N LYS A 222 -9.33 -24.21 8.14
CA LYS A 222 -8.25 -24.76 7.29
C LYS A 222 -8.26 -26.29 7.24
N LYS A 223 -8.54 -26.96 8.36
CA LYS A 223 -8.64 -28.44 8.41
C LYS A 223 -9.90 -28.98 7.74
N HIS A 224 -11.05 -28.30 7.89
CA HIS A 224 -12.30 -28.73 7.22
C HIS A 224 -12.25 -28.52 5.70
N ALA A 225 -11.61 -27.45 5.21
CA ALA A 225 -11.37 -27.24 3.78
C ALA A 225 -10.45 -28.31 3.15
N THR A 226 -9.70 -29.07 3.96
CA THR A 226 -8.86 -30.19 3.49
C THR A 226 -9.52 -31.57 3.57
N THR A 227 -10.75 -31.69 4.09
CA THR A 227 -11.46 -32.99 4.26
C THR A 227 -12.70 -33.20 3.41
N GLU A 228 -13.12 -32.23 2.59
CA GLU A 228 -14.12 -32.50 1.52
C GLU A 228 -13.39 -32.74 0.19
N LYS A 229 -12.96 -33.99 0.01
CA LYS A 229 -12.74 -34.63 -1.29
C LYS A 229 -13.40 -36.00 -1.26
#